data_AF-A0A1F6HJ75-F1
#
_entry.id   AF-A0A1F6HJ75-F1
#
_cell.length_a   1.000
_cell.length_b   1.000
_cell.length_c   1.000
_cell.angle_alpha   90.00
_cell.angle_beta   90.00
_cell.angle_gamma   90.00
#
_symmetry.space_group_name_H-M   'P 1'
#
loop_
_entity.id
_entity.type
_entity.pdbx_description
1 polymer ?
#
loop_
_entity_poly.entity_id
_entity_poly.type
_entity_poly.pdbx_seq_one_letter_code
_entity_poly.pdbx_strand_id
1 'polypeptide(L)'
;MSEDGVERLAVSEPTVETPLEDIQGYLVDEAKSALGQFTFDARNSRMAKAVGLESAILAAKSTGHVDAADRLRDIFTQASEEAGSTFSGAFDETGRKLEDKNDIYNSAMSAAGQVALRHLPAALEAIGSNVDVQTLLRDTDFNDVLRLTARELGQPVPQGLTPEEVKRSLHETAKGDYFEDQIDTLPFSDKPQLTKQQEQTEQTLDMAVRLANATWKVGQVHRAAWEGNDGRINPAKREAFNPFDLLKKEQYNRVVKEGRSPQDALVRVGLEVYKDVIQYKPLVAQPPTPGR
;
A
#
# COMPACT_ATOMS: atom_id res chain seq x y z
N MET A 1 3.76 15.36 -39.15
CA MET A 1 2.66 14.37 -39.09
C MET A 1 3.26 13.10 -38.55
N SER A 2 2.98 12.80 -37.28
CA SER A 2 3.29 11.54 -36.63
C SER A 2 2.04 11.16 -35.85
N GLU A 3 1.09 10.58 -36.59
CA GLU A 3 -0.08 9.91 -36.05
C GLU A 3 0.36 8.55 -35.53
N ASP A 4 0.80 8.47 -34.28
CA ASP A 4 0.71 7.23 -33.50
C ASP A 4 -0.52 7.33 -32.62
N GLY A 5 -1.67 7.43 -33.28
CA GLY A 5 -2.99 7.24 -32.69
C GLY A 5 -3.27 5.75 -32.54
N VAL A 6 -2.58 5.09 -31.61
CA VAL A 6 -3.13 3.83 -31.08
C VAL A 6 -4.29 4.24 -30.19
N GLU A 7 -5.49 4.25 -30.77
CA GLU A 7 -6.74 4.14 -30.02
C GLU A 7 -6.60 2.89 -29.14
N ARG A 8 -6.20 3.08 -27.87
CA ARG A 8 -6.34 2.03 -26.88
C ARG A 8 -7.84 1.82 -26.71
N LEU A 9 -8.35 0.74 -27.33
CA LEU A 9 -9.64 0.17 -26.98
C LEU A 9 -9.79 0.21 -25.46
N ALA A 10 -10.94 0.67 -24.97
CA ALA A 10 -11.22 0.80 -23.54
C ALA A 10 -10.71 -0.44 -22.80
N VAL A 11 -9.67 -0.26 -21.97
CA VAL A 11 -9.06 -1.36 -21.23
C VAL A 11 -10.16 -1.91 -20.33
N SER A 12 -10.57 -3.17 -20.55
CA SER A 12 -11.59 -3.81 -19.72
C SER A 12 -11.18 -3.75 -18.25
N GLU A 13 -12.14 -3.52 -17.35
CA GLU A 13 -11.89 -3.60 -15.90
C GLU A 13 -11.22 -4.96 -15.57
N PRO A 14 -10.11 -4.95 -14.83
CA PRO A 14 -9.45 -6.17 -14.39
C PRO A 14 -10.34 -7.06 -13.51
N THR A 15 -10.02 -8.35 -13.49
CA THR A 15 -10.67 -9.37 -12.65
C THR A 15 -9.62 -10.16 -11.88
N VAL A 16 -10.06 -11.09 -11.03
CA VAL A 16 -9.15 -12.04 -10.34
C VAL A 16 -8.37 -12.94 -11.31
N GLU A 17 -8.80 -13.12 -12.55
CA GLU A 17 -8.01 -13.89 -13.54
C GLU A 17 -7.01 -13.01 -14.31
N THR A 18 -7.11 -11.69 -14.19
CA THR A 18 -6.23 -10.77 -14.90
C THR A 18 -4.78 -10.88 -14.38
N PRO A 19 -3.78 -10.96 -15.28
CA PRO A 19 -2.37 -10.91 -14.91
C PRO A 19 -2.03 -9.66 -14.09
N LEU A 20 -1.04 -9.77 -13.21
CA LEU A 20 -0.65 -8.68 -12.32
C LEU A 20 -0.18 -7.44 -13.10
N GLU A 21 0.56 -7.66 -14.18
CA GLU A 21 1.07 -6.62 -15.08
C GLU A 21 -0.08 -5.82 -15.72
N ASP A 22 -1.17 -6.49 -16.08
CA ASP A 22 -2.34 -5.86 -16.71
C ASP A 22 -3.19 -5.09 -15.68
N ILE A 23 -3.37 -5.63 -14.47
CA ILE A 23 -4.01 -4.92 -13.35
C ILE A 23 -3.28 -3.58 -13.08
N GLN A 24 -1.95 -3.61 -13.15
CA GLN A 24 -1.14 -2.42 -12.95
C GLN A 24 -1.18 -1.44 -14.11
N GLY A 25 -1.12 -1.94 -15.34
CA GLY A 25 -1.29 -1.11 -16.52
C GLY A 25 -2.61 -0.33 -16.46
N TYR A 26 -3.69 -1.01 -16.09
CA TYR A 26 -5.00 -0.41 -15.84
C TYR A 26 -4.93 0.69 -14.77
N LEU A 27 -4.34 0.39 -13.61
CA LEU A 27 -4.25 1.36 -12.51
C LEU A 27 -3.44 2.61 -12.87
N VAL A 28 -2.35 2.47 -13.61
CA VAL A 28 -1.55 3.60 -14.11
C VAL A 28 -2.35 4.47 -15.07
N ASP A 29 -3.08 3.84 -16.00
CA ASP A 29 -3.91 4.55 -16.98
C ASP A 29 -5.08 5.28 -16.29
N GLU A 30 -5.69 4.66 -15.29
CA GLU A 30 -6.72 5.27 -14.45
C GLU A 30 -6.18 6.42 -13.60
N ALA A 31 -4.99 6.28 -13.02
CA ALA A 31 -4.36 7.36 -12.26
C ALA A 31 -4.07 8.59 -13.13
N LYS A 32 -3.58 8.38 -14.36
CA LYS A 32 -3.38 9.47 -15.35
C LYS A 32 -4.71 10.12 -15.72
N SER A 33 -5.73 9.31 -15.95
CA SER A 33 -7.07 9.79 -16.29
C SER A 33 -7.75 10.52 -15.12
N ALA A 34 -7.47 10.11 -13.88
CA ALA A 34 -7.91 10.78 -12.66
C ALA A 34 -7.21 12.14 -12.50
N LEU A 35 -5.89 12.21 -12.71
CA LEU A 35 -5.15 13.47 -12.65
C LEU A 35 -5.68 14.51 -13.65
N GLY A 36 -6.12 14.05 -14.82
CA GLY A 36 -6.73 14.90 -15.86
C GLY A 36 -8.17 15.37 -15.57
N GLN A 37 -8.80 14.98 -14.46
CA GLN A 37 -10.17 15.41 -14.14
C GLN A 37 -10.24 16.90 -13.72
N PHE A 38 -11.32 17.56 -14.11
CA PHE A 38 -11.55 19.00 -13.90
C PHE A 38 -12.00 19.40 -12.49
N THR A 39 -12.34 18.44 -11.64
CA THR A 39 -12.83 18.69 -10.28
C THR A 39 -12.13 17.75 -9.32
N PHE A 40 -11.98 18.17 -8.07
CA PHE A 40 -11.47 17.32 -7.00
C PHE A 40 -12.27 16.01 -6.86
N ASP A 41 -13.60 16.10 -6.82
CA ASP A 41 -14.47 14.93 -6.62
C ASP A 41 -14.34 13.90 -7.73
N ALA A 42 -14.36 14.34 -9.00
CA ALA A 42 -14.15 13.45 -10.14
C ALA A 42 -12.76 12.78 -10.12
N ARG A 43 -11.70 13.53 -9.75
CA ARG A 43 -10.35 12.98 -9.56
C ARG A 43 -10.35 11.91 -8.47
N ASN A 44 -10.93 12.24 -7.31
CA ASN A 44 -10.96 11.37 -6.14
C ASN A 44 -11.75 10.08 -6.41
N SER A 45 -12.98 10.20 -6.89
CA SER A 45 -13.87 9.07 -7.15
C SER A 45 -13.27 8.12 -8.20
N ARG A 46 -12.67 8.66 -9.27
CA ARG A 46 -12.03 7.84 -10.30
C ARG A 46 -10.83 7.06 -9.73
N MET A 47 -9.92 7.74 -9.03
CA MET A 47 -8.76 7.07 -8.44
C MET A 47 -9.17 6.06 -7.36
N ALA A 48 -10.16 6.39 -6.53
CA ALA A 48 -10.65 5.49 -5.48
C ALA A 48 -11.26 4.20 -6.05
N LYS A 49 -12.00 4.28 -7.15
CA LYS A 49 -12.53 3.09 -7.85
C LYS A 49 -11.40 2.22 -8.41
N ALA A 50 -10.42 2.84 -9.06
CA ALA A 50 -9.30 2.11 -9.66
C ALA A 50 -8.42 1.43 -8.61
N VAL A 51 -8.06 2.15 -7.54
CA VAL A 51 -7.29 1.61 -6.42
C VAL A 51 -8.08 0.54 -5.69
N GLY A 52 -9.38 0.78 -5.45
CA GLY A 52 -10.23 -0.19 -4.77
C GLY A 52 -10.36 -1.50 -5.52
N LEU A 53 -10.51 -1.44 -6.85
CA LEU A 53 -10.52 -2.62 -7.72
C LEU A 53 -9.20 -3.40 -7.66
N GLU A 54 -8.06 -2.72 -7.87
CA GLU A 54 -6.75 -3.37 -7.83
C GLU A 54 -6.51 -4.02 -6.46
N SER A 55 -6.67 -3.28 -5.37
CA SER A 55 -6.33 -3.75 -4.04
C SER A 55 -7.26 -4.88 -3.57
N ALA A 56 -8.55 -4.85 -3.97
CA ALA A 56 -9.49 -5.93 -3.70
C ALA A 56 -9.13 -7.22 -4.46
N ILE A 57 -8.78 -7.12 -5.75
CA ILE A 57 -8.32 -8.29 -6.52
C ILE A 57 -7.10 -8.92 -5.86
N LEU A 58 -6.12 -8.09 -5.49
CA LEU A 58 -4.89 -8.61 -4.91
C LEU A 58 -5.11 -9.20 -3.51
N ALA A 59 -5.96 -8.59 -2.68
CA ALA A 59 -6.34 -9.13 -1.37
C ALA A 59 -7.11 -10.44 -1.48
N ALA A 60 -8.06 -10.54 -2.42
CA ALA A 60 -8.82 -11.75 -2.67
C ALA A 60 -7.90 -12.91 -3.10
N LYS A 61 -6.95 -12.63 -4.02
CA LYS A 61 -5.93 -13.59 -4.46
C LYS A 61 -5.04 -14.05 -3.31
N SER A 62 -4.47 -13.11 -2.57
CA SER A 62 -3.44 -13.40 -1.57
C SER A 62 -3.99 -14.12 -0.34
N THR A 63 -5.26 -13.88 -0.01
CA THR A 63 -5.96 -14.57 1.08
C THR A 63 -6.67 -15.84 0.64
N GLY A 64 -6.78 -16.12 -0.67
CA GLY A 64 -7.46 -17.31 -1.20
C GLY A 64 -9.00 -17.20 -1.22
N HIS A 65 -9.56 -16.00 -1.09
CA HIS A 65 -11.01 -15.73 -1.06
C HIS A 65 -11.45 -14.98 -2.33
N VAL A 66 -11.28 -15.63 -3.49
CA VAL A 66 -11.62 -15.03 -4.79
C VAL A 66 -13.10 -14.65 -4.91
N ASP A 67 -13.97 -15.35 -4.19
CA ASP A 67 -15.40 -15.09 -4.07
C ASP A 67 -15.74 -13.83 -3.25
N ALA A 68 -14.80 -13.35 -2.43
CA ALA A 68 -14.94 -12.12 -1.67
C ALA A 68 -14.53 -10.86 -2.45
N ALA A 69 -14.00 -11.00 -3.67
CA ALA A 69 -13.42 -9.89 -4.44
C ALA A 69 -14.37 -8.70 -4.62
N ASP A 70 -15.66 -8.95 -4.93
CA ASP A 70 -16.65 -7.87 -5.12
C ASP A 70 -16.95 -7.13 -3.81
N ARG A 71 -17.13 -7.87 -2.70
CA ARG A 71 -17.32 -7.25 -1.38
C ARG A 71 -16.11 -6.44 -0.96
N LEU A 72 -14.90 -6.97 -1.20
CA LEU A 72 -13.66 -6.26 -0.94
C LEU A 72 -13.53 -5.02 -1.83
N ARG A 73 -13.99 -5.06 -3.10
CA ARG A 73 -13.97 -3.91 -4.00
C ARG A 73 -14.73 -2.74 -3.40
N ASP A 74 -15.94 -2.96 -2.92
CA ASP A 74 -16.75 -1.90 -2.31
C ASP A 74 -16.07 -1.29 -1.07
N ILE A 75 -15.54 -2.14 -0.19
CA ILE A 75 -14.84 -1.72 1.04
C ILE A 75 -13.58 -0.92 0.72
N PHE A 76 -12.74 -1.43 -0.18
CA PHE A 76 -11.50 -0.76 -0.56
C PHE A 76 -11.76 0.53 -1.33
N THR A 77 -12.77 0.57 -2.21
CA THR A 77 -13.18 1.82 -2.89
C THR A 77 -13.66 2.85 -1.87
N GLN A 78 -14.49 2.47 -0.91
CA GLN A 78 -14.96 3.39 0.13
C GLN A 78 -13.82 3.91 1.00
N ALA A 79 -12.91 3.03 1.43
CA ALA A 79 -11.73 3.41 2.20
C ALA A 79 -10.82 4.37 1.41
N SER A 80 -10.57 4.09 0.14
CA SER A 80 -9.79 4.96 -0.73
C SER A 80 -10.47 6.31 -0.98
N GLU A 81 -11.79 6.33 -1.21
CA GLU A 81 -12.54 7.57 -1.42
C GLU A 81 -12.48 8.46 -0.18
N GLU A 82 -12.68 7.87 1.00
CA GLU A 82 -12.61 8.58 2.28
C GLU A 82 -11.19 9.10 2.57
N ALA A 83 -10.15 8.28 2.35
CA ALA A 83 -8.77 8.70 2.52
C ALA A 83 -8.40 9.85 1.57
N GLY A 84 -8.80 9.74 0.30
CA GLY A 84 -8.56 10.77 -0.69
C GLY A 84 -9.33 12.07 -0.40
N SER A 85 -10.57 11.98 0.12
CA SER A 85 -11.38 13.16 0.50
C SER A 85 -10.75 14.02 1.59
N THR A 86 -9.80 13.50 2.36
CA THR A 86 -9.04 14.31 3.35
C THR A 86 -8.21 15.42 2.70
N PHE A 87 -7.88 15.28 1.41
CA PHE A 87 -7.18 16.31 0.64
C PHE A 87 -8.10 17.45 0.20
N SER A 88 -9.43 17.31 0.26
CA SER A 88 -10.39 18.27 -0.32
C SER A 88 -10.15 19.71 0.10
N GLY A 89 -9.85 19.96 1.39
CA GLY A 89 -9.61 21.31 1.90
C GLY A 89 -8.34 22.00 1.37
N ALA A 90 -7.45 21.26 0.69
CA ALA A 90 -6.29 21.79 -0.01
C ALA A 90 -6.59 22.15 -1.48
N PHE A 91 -7.78 21.87 -1.99
CA PHE A 91 -8.17 22.17 -3.38
C PHE A 91 -9.44 23.02 -3.43
N ASP A 92 -9.58 23.80 -4.50
CA ASP A 92 -10.85 24.45 -4.84
C ASP A 92 -11.81 23.48 -5.55
N GLU A 93 -13.03 23.95 -5.83
CA GLU A 93 -14.07 23.17 -6.54
C GLU A 93 -13.62 22.73 -7.95
N THR A 94 -12.66 23.44 -8.55
CA THR A 94 -12.06 23.11 -9.86
C THR A 94 -10.84 22.18 -9.73
N GLY A 95 -10.58 21.66 -8.52
CA GLY A 95 -9.47 20.76 -8.26
C GLY A 95 -8.09 21.39 -8.38
N ARG A 96 -7.99 22.74 -8.34
CA ARG A 96 -6.72 23.47 -8.28
C ARG A 96 -6.27 23.63 -6.85
N LYS A 97 -4.96 23.60 -6.62
CA LYS A 97 -4.39 23.75 -5.28
C LYS A 97 -4.65 25.15 -4.71
N LEU A 98 -4.88 25.20 -3.41
CA LEU A 98 -4.95 26.43 -2.62
C LEU A 98 -3.59 26.64 -1.93
N GLU A 99 -2.79 27.59 -2.42
CA GLU A 99 -1.39 27.79 -1.98
C GLU A 99 -1.23 28.06 -0.47
N ASP A 100 -2.28 28.56 0.19
CA ASP A 100 -2.31 28.84 1.63
C ASP A 100 -2.66 27.62 2.50
N LYS A 101 -2.89 26.44 1.91
CA LYS A 101 -3.40 25.23 2.61
C LYS A 101 -2.36 24.12 2.81
N ASN A 102 -1.08 24.46 2.92
CA ASN A 102 0.00 23.50 3.18
C ASN A 102 -0.26 22.64 4.43
N ASP A 103 -0.78 23.21 5.51
CA ASP A 103 -1.06 22.46 6.74
C ASP A 103 -2.17 21.42 6.56
N ILE A 104 -3.19 21.73 5.74
CA ILE A 104 -4.26 20.79 5.40
C ILE A 104 -3.70 19.65 4.53
N TYR A 105 -2.91 20.00 3.51
CA TYR A 105 -2.23 19.02 2.66
C TYR A 105 -1.33 18.08 3.48
N ASN A 106 -0.52 18.63 4.39
CA ASN A 106 0.38 17.85 5.25
C ASN A 106 -0.40 16.94 6.21
N SER A 107 -1.50 17.43 6.76
CA SER A 107 -2.37 16.62 7.62
C SER A 107 -3.03 15.47 6.85
N ALA A 108 -3.51 15.73 5.62
CA ALA A 108 -4.12 14.72 4.74
C ALA A 108 -3.16 13.57 4.40
N MET A 109 -1.86 13.84 4.23
CA MET A 109 -0.85 12.81 3.99
C MET A 109 -0.74 11.77 5.13
N SER A 110 -1.22 12.10 6.33
CA SER A 110 -1.17 11.21 7.49
C SER A 110 -2.48 10.46 7.77
N ALA A 111 -3.54 10.71 6.97
CA ALA A 111 -4.87 10.16 7.25
C ALA A 111 -5.03 8.68 6.87
N ALA A 112 -4.19 8.17 5.95
CA ALA A 112 -4.31 6.83 5.36
C ALA A 112 -4.46 5.72 6.42
N GLY A 113 -3.54 5.66 7.40
CA GLY A 113 -3.59 4.66 8.48
C GLY A 113 -4.89 4.69 9.30
N GLN A 114 -5.42 5.89 9.60
CA GLN A 114 -6.67 6.02 10.37
C GLN A 114 -7.89 5.58 9.55
N VAL A 115 -7.94 5.91 8.26
CA VAL A 115 -9.02 5.44 7.39
C VAL A 115 -8.94 3.92 7.22
N ALA A 116 -7.75 3.39 6.92
CA ALA A 116 -7.55 1.96 6.76
C ALA A 116 -7.96 1.17 8.01
N LEU A 117 -7.61 1.66 9.21
CA LEU A 117 -7.95 0.99 10.47
C LEU A 117 -9.47 0.90 10.69
N ARG A 118 -10.23 1.91 10.25
CA ARG A 118 -11.69 1.93 10.38
C ARG A 118 -12.39 0.94 9.45
N HIS A 119 -11.83 0.70 8.26
CA HIS A 119 -12.40 -0.21 7.25
C HIS A 119 -11.90 -1.66 7.37
N LEU A 120 -10.79 -1.88 8.09
CA LEU A 120 -10.18 -3.20 8.24
C LEU A 120 -11.14 -4.25 8.84
N PRO A 121 -11.96 -3.98 9.87
CA PRO A 121 -12.92 -4.96 10.39
C PRO A 121 -13.89 -5.47 9.32
N ALA A 122 -14.43 -4.58 8.48
CA ALA A 122 -15.34 -4.98 7.40
C ALA A 122 -14.63 -5.83 6.34
N ALA A 123 -13.38 -5.48 5.99
CA ALA A 123 -12.58 -6.26 5.05
C ALA A 123 -12.29 -7.68 5.57
N LEU A 124 -12.07 -7.83 6.88
CA LEU A 124 -11.84 -9.12 7.52
C LEU A 124 -13.11 -9.94 7.65
N GLU A 125 -14.25 -9.30 7.95
CA GLU A 125 -15.56 -9.95 7.94
C GLU A 125 -15.88 -10.51 6.55
N ALA A 126 -15.55 -9.78 5.48
CA ALA A 126 -15.79 -10.20 4.10
C ALA A 126 -15.05 -11.50 3.70
N ILE A 127 -13.95 -11.83 4.39
CA ILE A 127 -13.17 -13.07 4.23
C ILE A 127 -13.35 -14.06 5.39
N GLY A 128 -14.27 -13.79 6.33
CA GLY A 128 -14.55 -14.67 7.47
C GLY A 128 -13.45 -14.74 8.53
N SER A 129 -12.55 -13.73 8.61
CA SER A 129 -11.53 -13.65 9.66
C SER A 129 -12.11 -13.00 10.93
N ASN A 130 -11.80 -13.58 12.10
CA ASN A 130 -12.24 -13.09 13.41
C ASN A 130 -11.04 -12.82 14.35
N VAL A 131 -9.94 -12.34 13.78
CA VAL A 131 -8.71 -12.03 14.54
C VAL A 131 -8.87 -10.68 15.26
N ASP A 132 -8.36 -10.60 16.49
CA ASP A 132 -8.21 -9.32 17.19
C ASP A 132 -7.18 -8.45 16.47
N VAL A 133 -7.68 -7.57 15.61
CA VAL A 133 -6.91 -6.65 14.77
C VAL A 133 -6.01 -5.73 15.59
N GLN A 134 -6.49 -5.27 16.76
CA GLN A 134 -5.74 -4.33 17.59
C GLN A 134 -4.51 -5.01 18.17
N THR A 135 -4.70 -6.20 18.76
CA THR A 135 -3.59 -7.02 19.28
C THR A 135 -2.65 -7.43 18.16
N LEU A 136 -3.17 -7.88 17.01
CA LEU A 136 -2.34 -8.23 15.86
C LEU A 136 -1.45 -7.08 15.43
N LEU A 137 -2.04 -5.93 15.08
CA LEU A 137 -1.29 -4.79 14.54
C LEU A 137 -0.30 -4.23 15.56
N ARG A 138 -0.62 -4.25 16.85
CA ARG A 138 0.30 -3.86 17.92
C ARG A 138 1.50 -4.80 18.00
N ASP A 139 1.27 -6.11 17.90
CA ASP A 139 2.27 -7.13 18.14
C ASP A 139 3.00 -7.59 16.86
N THR A 140 2.58 -7.13 15.67
CA THR A 140 3.27 -7.37 14.38
C THR A 140 4.69 -6.82 14.44
N ASP A 141 5.68 -7.65 14.13
CA ASP A 141 7.07 -7.23 14.07
C ASP A 141 7.62 -7.26 12.63
N PHE A 142 8.89 -6.94 12.46
CA PHE A 142 9.51 -6.98 11.13
C PHE A 142 9.64 -8.42 10.58
N ASN A 143 9.76 -9.43 11.44
CA ASN A 143 9.82 -10.84 11.03
C ASN A 143 8.49 -11.31 10.42
N ASP A 144 7.35 -10.87 10.98
CA ASP A 144 6.02 -11.10 10.42
C ASP A 144 5.91 -10.51 9.00
N VAL A 145 6.42 -9.30 8.81
CA VAL A 145 6.43 -8.62 7.50
C VAL A 145 7.35 -9.32 6.50
N LEU A 146 8.52 -9.80 6.92
CA LEU A 146 9.43 -10.55 6.05
C LEU A 146 8.81 -11.87 5.58
N ARG A 147 8.08 -12.58 6.45
CA ARG A 147 7.34 -13.80 6.08
C ARG A 147 6.28 -13.51 5.03
N LEU A 148 5.47 -12.47 5.24
CA LEU A 148 4.48 -12.02 4.27
C LEU A 148 5.13 -11.67 2.93
N THR A 149 6.21 -10.88 2.96
CA THR A 149 6.93 -10.44 1.77
C THR A 149 7.54 -11.61 0.99
N ALA A 150 8.15 -12.56 1.68
CA ALA A 150 8.73 -13.76 1.06
C ALA A 150 7.65 -14.61 0.39
N ARG A 151 6.50 -14.80 1.04
CA ARG A 151 5.34 -15.51 0.48
C ARG A 151 4.84 -14.85 -0.80
N GLU A 152 4.62 -13.53 -0.79
CA GLU A 152 4.14 -12.77 -1.96
C GLU A 152 5.11 -12.84 -3.15
N LEU A 153 6.41 -12.85 -2.88
CA LEU A 153 7.45 -12.91 -3.93
C LEU A 153 7.81 -14.34 -4.34
N GLY A 154 7.18 -15.36 -3.74
CA GLY A 154 7.52 -16.77 -3.95
C GLY A 154 8.98 -17.09 -3.58
N GLN A 155 9.52 -16.40 -2.59
CA GLN A 155 10.89 -16.58 -2.10
C GLN A 155 10.89 -17.34 -0.77
N PRO A 156 11.98 -18.03 -0.41
CA PRO A 156 12.13 -18.59 0.92
C PRO A 156 12.17 -17.48 1.97
N VAL A 157 11.54 -17.71 3.12
CA VAL A 157 11.69 -16.83 4.29
C VAL A 157 13.17 -16.79 4.69
N PRO A 158 13.76 -15.60 4.90
CA PRO A 158 15.15 -15.51 5.35
C PRO A 158 15.37 -16.29 6.65
N GLN A 159 16.42 -17.10 6.72
CA GLN A 159 16.79 -17.87 7.91
C GLN A 159 18.05 -17.31 8.54
N GLY A 160 18.07 -17.23 9.87
CA GLY A 160 19.26 -16.87 10.64
C GLY A 160 19.68 -15.39 10.57
N LEU A 161 18.85 -14.50 10.01
CA LEU A 161 19.11 -13.06 10.03
C LEU A 161 18.91 -12.52 11.46
N THR A 162 19.96 -11.94 12.04
CA THR A 162 19.81 -11.21 13.30
C THR A 162 19.22 -9.81 13.05
N PRO A 163 18.59 -9.18 14.06
CA PRO A 163 18.13 -7.80 13.96
C PRO A 163 19.22 -6.83 13.50
N GLU A 164 20.46 -7.02 13.95
CA GLU A 164 21.62 -6.19 13.57
C GLU A 164 21.98 -6.34 12.10
N GLU A 165 21.91 -7.56 11.56
CA GLU A 165 22.17 -7.83 10.14
C GLU A 165 21.10 -7.20 9.25
N VAL A 166 19.83 -7.28 9.67
CA VAL A 166 18.72 -6.59 9.00
C VAL A 166 18.93 -5.08 8.98
N LYS A 167 19.22 -4.48 10.14
CA LYS A 167 19.45 -3.02 10.24
C LYS A 167 20.62 -2.57 9.39
N ARG A 168 21.75 -3.30 9.42
CA ARG A 168 22.91 -3.02 8.57
C ARG A 168 22.53 -3.06 7.10
N SER A 169 21.83 -4.11 6.65
CA SER A 169 21.38 -4.25 5.27
C SER A 169 20.46 -3.08 4.85
N LEU A 170 19.56 -2.65 5.73
CA LEU A 170 18.68 -1.51 5.46
C LEU A 170 19.44 -0.18 5.40
N HIS A 171 20.38 0.10 6.30
CA HIS A 171 21.21 1.31 6.21
C HIS A 171 22.02 1.37 4.91
N GLU A 172 22.38 0.21 4.35
CA GLU A 172 23.09 0.14 3.07
C GLU A 172 22.17 0.28 1.83
N THR A 173 20.91 -0.15 1.93
CA THR A 173 19.99 -0.26 0.78
C THR A 173 18.83 0.75 0.78
N ALA A 174 18.58 1.42 1.91
CA ALA A 174 17.55 2.43 2.10
C ALA A 174 18.14 3.81 2.44
N LYS A 175 19.42 4.05 2.09
CA LYS A 175 20.07 5.35 2.27
C LYS A 175 19.32 6.46 1.50
N GLY A 176 18.99 7.54 2.18
CA GLY A 176 18.22 8.67 1.66
C GLY A 176 16.71 8.41 1.62
N ASP A 177 16.23 7.28 2.15
CA ASP A 177 14.80 7.02 2.33
C ASP A 177 14.27 7.87 3.50
N TYR A 178 13.03 8.36 3.39
CA TYR A 178 12.41 9.15 4.47
C TYR A 178 12.22 8.35 5.77
N PHE A 179 12.38 7.03 5.70
CA PHE A 179 12.27 6.10 6.81
C PHE A 179 13.65 5.71 7.40
N GLU A 180 14.77 6.23 6.88
CA GLU A 180 16.13 5.88 7.33
C GLU A 180 16.30 6.04 8.84
N ASP A 181 15.83 7.15 9.41
CA ASP A 181 15.92 7.45 10.85
C ASP A 181 15.11 6.49 11.75
N GLN A 182 14.21 5.69 11.16
CA GLN A 182 13.35 4.73 11.88
C GLN A 182 13.84 3.28 11.74
N ILE A 183 14.90 3.01 10.97
CA ILE A 183 15.44 1.65 10.80
C ILE A 183 15.87 1.05 12.14
N ASP A 184 16.49 1.85 13.00
CA ASP A 184 17.01 1.37 14.29
C ASP A 184 15.90 1.04 15.30
N THR A 185 14.68 1.53 15.09
CA THR A 185 13.52 1.31 15.97
C THR A 185 12.62 0.16 15.52
N LEU A 186 12.98 -0.53 14.44
CA LEU A 186 12.22 -1.69 13.95
C LEU A 186 12.07 -2.76 15.05
N PRO A 187 10.84 -3.25 15.30
CA PRO A 187 10.58 -4.30 16.28
C PRO A 187 10.97 -5.67 15.72
N PHE A 188 11.56 -6.51 16.57
CA PHE A 188 11.91 -7.90 16.28
C PHE A 188 11.54 -8.78 17.47
N SER A 189 11.01 -9.97 17.21
CA SER A 189 10.74 -10.97 18.24
C SER A 189 11.05 -12.39 17.77
N ASP A 190 11.44 -13.24 18.72
CA ASP A 190 11.68 -14.67 18.51
C ASP A 190 10.35 -15.44 18.62
N LYS A 191 9.49 -15.32 17.61
CA LYS A 191 8.23 -16.08 17.54
C LYS A 191 8.48 -17.50 17.00
N PRO A 192 7.97 -18.57 17.66
CA PRO A 192 8.11 -19.94 17.17
C PRO A 192 7.35 -20.19 15.84
N GLN A 193 7.72 -21.30 15.17
CA GLN A 193 7.19 -21.71 13.85
C GLN A 193 5.67 -21.90 13.79
N LEU A 194 5.15 -21.79 12.56
CA LEU A 194 3.74 -21.60 12.17
C LEU A 194 2.77 -22.71 12.64
N THR A 195 1.73 -22.29 13.34
CA THR A 195 0.49 -23.01 13.69
C THR A 195 -0.64 -22.54 12.75
N LYS A 196 -1.77 -23.26 12.65
CA LYS A 196 -2.94 -22.83 11.86
C LYS A 196 -3.47 -21.44 12.24
N GLN A 197 -3.31 -21.04 13.49
CA GLN A 197 -3.68 -19.70 13.96
C GLN A 197 -2.77 -18.61 13.35
N GLN A 198 -1.54 -18.96 12.95
CA GLN A 198 -0.63 -18.05 12.27
C GLN A 198 -0.97 -17.87 10.78
N GLU A 199 -1.60 -18.83 10.10
CA GLU A 199 -2.08 -18.63 8.71
C GLU A 199 -3.18 -17.56 8.64
N GLN A 200 -4.19 -17.63 9.52
CA GLN A 200 -5.22 -16.59 9.64
C GLN A 200 -4.63 -15.24 10.05
N THR A 201 -3.60 -15.26 10.91
CA THR A 201 -2.86 -14.06 11.31
C THR A 201 -2.14 -13.42 10.11
N GLU A 202 -1.46 -14.21 9.28
CA GLU A 202 -0.78 -13.70 8.09
C GLU A 202 -1.77 -13.17 7.04
N GLN A 203 -2.92 -13.83 6.84
CA GLN A 203 -3.98 -13.31 5.97
C GLN A 203 -4.55 -11.98 6.48
N THR A 204 -4.71 -11.86 7.80
CA THR A 204 -5.18 -10.61 8.43
C THR A 204 -4.15 -9.50 8.29
N LEU A 205 -2.87 -9.80 8.47
CA LEU A 205 -1.78 -8.83 8.26
C LEU A 205 -1.69 -8.39 6.80
N ASP A 206 -1.81 -9.33 5.86
CA ASP A 206 -1.85 -9.05 4.43
C ASP A 206 -3.00 -8.11 4.06
N MET A 207 -4.22 -8.40 4.55
CA MET A 207 -5.38 -7.51 4.38
C MET A 207 -5.10 -6.10 4.93
N ALA A 208 -4.50 -6.00 6.12
CA ALA A 208 -4.15 -4.72 6.73
C ALA A 208 -3.11 -3.94 5.90
N VAL A 209 -2.07 -4.61 5.42
CA VAL A 209 -1.05 -4.01 4.53
C VAL A 209 -1.71 -3.45 3.27
N ARG A 210 -2.56 -4.26 2.63
CA ARG A 210 -3.23 -3.87 1.38
C ARG A 210 -4.16 -2.68 1.56
N LEU A 211 -4.89 -2.63 2.66
CA LEU A 211 -5.81 -1.53 2.93
C LEU A 211 -5.06 -0.22 3.28
N ALA A 212 -3.96 -0.32 4.03
CA ALA A 212 -3.06 0.83 4.25
C ALA A 212 -2.47 1.33 2.93
N ASN A 213 -1.99 0.40 2.09
CA ASN A 213 -1.45 0.74 0.79
C ASN A 213 -2.51 1.41 -0.11
N ALA A 214 -3.74 0.89 -0.15
CA ALA A 214 -4.84 1.45 -0.94
C ALA A 214 -5.21 2.88 -0.52
N THR A 215 -5.33 3.11 0.78
CA THR A 215 -5.64 4.45 1.34
C THR A 215 -4.49 5.44 1.16
N TRP A 216 -3.24 4.98 1.11
CA TRP A 216 -2.10 5.84 0.80
C TRP A 216 -1.94 6.10 -0.72
N LYS A 217 -2.22 5.08 -1.54
CA LYS A 217 -2.08 5.10 -3.01
C LYS A 217 -3.04 6.07 -3.68
N VAL A 218 -4.29 6.14 -3.22
CA VAL A 218 -5.27 7.11 -3.72
C VAL A 218 -4.80 8.56 -3.52
N GLY A 219 -4.08 8.85 -2.42
CA GLY A 219 -3.53 10.18 -2.16
C GLY A 219 -2.49 10.63 -3.19
N GLN A 220 -1.82 9.71 -3.89
CA GLN A 220 -0.75 10.07 -4.83
C GLN A 220 -1.24 10.89 -6.02
N VAL A 221 -2.49 10.73 -6.46
CA VAL A 221 -3.04 11.58 -7.53
C VAL A 221 -3.23 13.02 -7.07
N HIS A 222 -3.61 13.22 -5.81
CA HIS A 222 -3.78 14.55 -5.21
C HIS A 222 -2.43 15.21 -4.97
N ARG A 223 -1.44 14.43 -4.51
CA ARG A 223 -0.05 14.89 -4.39
C ARG A 223 0.54 15.27 -5.75
N ALA A 224 0.31 14.47 -6.79
CA ALA A 224 0.73 14.80 -8.15
C ALA A 224 0.16 16.14 -8.63
N ALA A 225 -1.14 16.36 -8.37
CA ALA A 225 -1.79 17.62 -8.70
C ALA A 225 -1.27 18.81 -7.87
N TRP A 226 -0.98 18.60 -6.59
CA TRP A 226 -0.43 19.62 -5.69
C TRP A 226 1.01 20.01 -6.07
N GLU A 227 1.87 19.01 -6.27
CA GLU A 227 3.29 19.17 -6.54
C GLU A 227 3.58 19.54 -8.02
N GLY A 228 2.58 19.41 -8.90
CA GLY A 228 2.78 19.58 -10.35
C GLY A 228 3.69 18.51 -10.96
N ASN A 229 3.77 17.34 -10.32
CA ASN A 229 4.69 16.26 -10.67
C ASN A 229 3.94 14.94 -10.88
N ASP A 230 3.76 14.54 -12.14
CA ASP A 230 3.06 13.30 -12.47
C ASP A 230 3.93 12.03 -12.28
N GLY A 231 5.21 12.18 -11.93
CA GLY A 231 6.10 11.09 -11.55
C GLY A 231 5.63 10.30 -10.33
N ARG A 232 4.70 10.85 -9.53
CA ARG A 232 4.02 10.16 -8.41
C ARG A 232 3.07 9.04 -8.87
N ILE A 233 2.52 9.16 -10.07
CA ILE A 233 1.51 8.24 -10.63
C ILE A 233 1.96 7.59 -11.94
N ASN A 234 3.07 8.06 -12.52
CA ASN A 234 3.56 7.61 -13.81
C ASN A 234 4.97 7.02 -13.69
N PRO A 235 5.11 5.68 -13.74
CA PRO A 235 6.41 5.03 -13.60
C PRO A 235 7.39 5.38 -14.72
N ALA A 236 6.92 5.85 -15.89
CA ALA A 236 7.78 6.23 -17.01
C ALA A 236 8.52 7.56 -16.81
N LYS A 237 8.10 8.40 -15.85
CA LYS A 237 8.66 9.74 -15.59
C LYS A 237 9.42 9.83 -14.25
N ARG A 238 9.77 8.68 -13.69
CA ARG A 238 10.07 8.54 -12.26
C ARG A 238 11.33 9.30 -11.81
N GLU A 239 11.16 10.12 -10.77
CA GLU A 239 12.27 10.72 -9.99
C GLU A 239 12.38 10.18 -8.55
N ALA A 240 11.33 9.64 -7.90
CA ALA A 240 11.48 9.18 -6.51
C ALA A 240 10.57 8.06 -5.98
N PHE A 241 9.29 7.93 -6.35
CA PHE A 241 8.38 6.97 -5.67
C PHE A 241 7.28 6.50 -6.61
N ASN A 242 6.88 5.23 -6.48
CA ASN A 242 5.64 4.72 -7.06
C ASN A 242 4.93 3.95 -5.92
N PRO A 243 3.61 4.02 -5.78
CA PRO A 243 2.86 3.28 -4.78
C PRO A 243 2.40 1.86 -5.19
N PHE A 244 2.63 1.42 -6.43
CA PHE A 244 1.99 0.21 -6.98
C PHE A 244 2.64 -1.11 -6.53
N ASP A 245 1.86 -2.18 -6.32
CA ASP A 245 2.31 -3.44 -5.67
C ASP A 245 3.41 -4.26 -6.43
N LEU A 246 3.51 -4.21 -7.77
CA LEU A 246 4.61 -4.76 -8.59
C LEU A 246 5.98 -4.19 -8.21
N LEU A 247 6.01 -3.06 -7.51
CA LEU A 247 7.26 -2.53 -7.00
C LEU A 247 7.93 -3.50 -6.07
N LYS A 248 7.20 -4.37 -5.37
CA LYS A 248 7.82 -5.40 -4.54
C LYS A 248 8.74 -6.29 -5.38
N LYS A 249 8.25 -6.80 -6.52
CA LYS A 249 9.02 -7.66 -7.43
C LYS A 249 10.07 -6.88 -8.22
N GLU A 250 9.75 -5.70 -8.72
CA GLU A 250 10.71 -4.85 -9.43
C GLU A 250 11.86 -4.40 -8.52
N GLN A 251 11.56 -4.01 -7.29
CA GLN A 251 12.54 -3.59 -6.30
C GLN A 251 13.40 -4.76 -5.83
N TYR A 252 12.79 -5.92 -5.60
CA TYR A 252 13.52 -7.15 -5.35
C TYR A 252 14.54 -7.41 -6.48
N ASN A 253 14.07 -7.44 -7.73
CA ASN A 253 14.91 -7.68 -8.90
C ASN A 253 15.99 -6.59 -9.07
N ARG A 254 15.67 -5.33 -8.78
CA ARG A 254 16.62 -4.21 -8.83
C ARG A 254 17.77 -4.41 -7.84
N VAL A 255 17.45 -4.69 -6.57
CA VAL A 255 18.46 -4.90 -5.51
C VAL A 255 19.35 -6.10 -5.84
N VAL A 256 18.78 -7.18 -6.37
CA VAL A 256 19.56 -8.33 -6.86
C VAL A 256 20.47 -7.93 -8.05
N LYS A 257 19.96 -7.14 -9.01
CA LYS A 257 20.74 -6.65 -10.15
C LYS A 257 21.89 -5.71 -9.75
N GLU A 258 21.76 -5.01 -8.62
CA GLU A 258 22.81 -4.20 -8.00
C GLU A 258 23.89 -5.05 -7.29
N GLY A 259 23.79 -6.39 -7.35
CA GLY A 259 24.79 -7.32 -6.81
C GLY A 259 24.57 -7.68 -5.35
N ARG A 260 23.42 -7.34 -4.76
CA ARG A 260 23.07 -7.70 -3.39
C ARG A 260 22.48 -9.11 -3.30
N SER A 261 22.49 -9.68 -2.11
CA SER A 261 21.93 -11.02 -1.90
C SER A 261 20.40 -11.01 -2.01
N PRO A 262 19.77 -12.13 -2.38
CA PRO A 262 18.32 -12.32 -2.27
C PRO A 262 17.73 -11.95 -0.89
N GLN A 263 18.50 -12.18 0.19
CA GLN A 263 18.07 -11.83 1.54
C GLN A 263 18.04 -10.31 1.74
N ASP A 264 19.06 -9.58 1.28
CA ASP A 264 19.07 -8.11 1.32
C ASP A 264 17.93 -7.53 0.50
N ALA A 265 17.65 -8.12 -0.66
CA ALA A 265 16.53 -7.72 -1.51
C ALA A 265 15.18 -7.93 -0.81
N LEU A 266 14.98 -9.08 -0.14
CA LEU A 266 13.79 -9.31 0.69
C LEU A 266 13.67 -8.33 1.85
N VAL A 267 14.78 -8.06 2.55
CA VAL A 267 14.81 -7.10 3.66
C VAL A 267 14.42 -5.71 3.18
N ARG A 268 14.96 -5.27 2.04
CA ARG A 268 14.64 -3.97 1.46
C ARG A 268 13.17 -3.85 1.06
N VAL A 269 12.58 -4.89 0.48
CA VAL A 269 11.14 -4.90 0.13
C VAL A 269 10.28 -5.00 1.39
N GLY A 270 10.70 -5.79 2.37
CA GLY A 270 10.06 -5.89 3.68
C GLY A 270 9.97 -4.54 4.39
N LEU A 271 10.96 -3.65 4.21
CA LEU A 271 10.88 -2.28 4.71
C LEU A 271 9.73 -1.49 4.06
N GLU A 272 9.51 -1.62 2.74
CA GLU A 272 8.38 -0.94 2.10
C GLU A 272 7.04 -1.45 2.61
N VAL A 273 6.91 -2.77 2.80
CA VAL A 273 5.69 -3.36 3.40
C VAL A 273 5.51 -2.92 4.85
N TYR A 274 6.60 -2.82 5.61
CA TYR A 274 6.55 -2.39 7.00
C TYR A 274 6.09 -0.92 7.14
N LYS A 275 6.41 -0.06 6.16
CA LYS A 275 5.89 1.31 6.11
C LYS A 275 4.36 1.37 6.00
N ASP A 276 3.70 0.35 5.45
CA ASP A 276 2.24 0.25 5.48
C ASP A 276 1.74 -0.15 6.88
N VAL A 277 2.43 -1.09 7.54
CA VAL A 277 2.09 -1.55 8.90
C VAL A 277 2.26 -0.43 9.93
N ILE A 278 3.33 0.36 9.86
CA ILE A 278 3.62 1.38 10.87
C ILE A 278 2.57 2.51 10.89
N GLN A 279 1.81 2.71 9.82
CA GLN A 279 0.70 3.67 9.79
C GLN A 279 -0.37 3.35 10.86
N TYR A 280 -0.49 2.08 11.26
CA TYR A 280 -1.40 1.65 12.32
C TYR A 280 -0.81 1.78 13.73
N LYS A 281 0.51 1.68 13.87
CA LYS A 281 1.18 1.51 15.19
C LYS A 281 0.78 2.59 16.21
N PRO A 282 0.79 3.90 15.88
CA PRO A 282 0.37 4.93 16.83
C PRO A 282 -1.10 4.80 17.27
N LEU A 283 -1.95 4.24 16.41
CA LEU A 283 -3.40 4.13 16.63
C LEU A 283 -3.77 2.94 17.52
N VAL A 284 -2.93 1.91 17.54
CA VAL A 284 -3.14 0.66 18.31
C VAL A 284 -2.20 0.53 19.53
N ALA A 285 -1.36 1.55 19.77
CA ALA A 285 -0.39 1.57 20.87
C ALA A 285 -1.02 1.75 22.26
N GLN A 286 -2.27 2.23 22.35
CA GLN A 286 -2.98 2.33 23.62
C GLN A 286 -3.84 1.07 23.83
N PRO A 287 -3.79 0.41 25.01
CA PRO A 287 -4.83 -0.55 25.36
C PRO A 287 -6.19 0.17 25.30
N PRO A 288 -7.28 -0.50 24.87
CA PRO A 288 -8.59 0.12 24.80
C PRO A 288 -8.89 0.79 26.15
N THR A 289 -9.17 2.09 26.13
CA THR A 289 -9.63 2.78 27.34
C THR A 289 -10.92 2.08 27.77
N PRO A 290 -11.00 1.49 28.97
CA PRO A 290 -12.24 0.85 29.39
C PRO A 290 -13.31 1.93 29.52
N GLY A 291 -14.35 1.84 28.68
CA GLY A 291 -15.63 2.52 28.81
C GLY A 291 -15.61 4.04 29.02
N ARG A 292 -16.01 4.79 27.99
CA ARG A 292 -16.85 5.97 28.18
C ARG A 292 -18.16 5.77 27.44
#